data_AF-A0A9I9CI90-F1
#
_entry.id   AF-A0A9I9CI90-F1
#
_cell.length_a   1.000
_cell.length_b   1.000
_cell.length_c   1.000
_cell.angle_alpha   90.00
_cell.angle_beta   90.00
_cell.angle_gamma   90.00
#
_symmetry.space_group_name_H-M   'P 1'
#
loop_
_entity.id
_entity.type
_entity.pdbx_description
1 polymer ?
#
loop_
_entity_poly.entity_id
_entity_poly.type
_entity_poly.pdbx_seq_one_letter_code
_entity_poly.pdbx_strand_id
1 'polypeptide(L)'
;MAATETDFDLRQSPQSIYSVGLLSDISRLETKVERLESVVQAKDREIATITRTEAKSKAAFKAQIDKLQQEKDEFQRMVIGNQQVRTQQIHEMKKKEKEYIKLQERLNQVLMEKKKESRSGMEIMNLLQKEGRQRGTWNGKKTDNDFYKKIVDAYEVKNQELMSENADLKTLLRSMQVDMRDFLNAPNGLPKQPLTINERVESEGAQSPFGGRTDVFDLPFHMARDKIEESLRNKMASIKERMGQLQDAQKESEVTSEATERELELEAQLVEARSIIQEQASIMSKHLAKSERPRNLNGPFDSGRESIISSPTEGVGNKQAQRL
;
A
#
# COMPACT_ATOMS: atom_id res chain seq x y z
N MET A 1 -43.31 38.99 90.39
CA MET A 1 -44.59 38.30 90.13
C MET A 1 -45.31 39.09 89.04
N ALA A 2 -45.75 38.58 87.90
CA ALA A 2 -45.81 37.23 87.33
C ALA A 2 -45.90 37.47 85.78
N ALA A 3 -45.09 36.81 84.96
CA ALA A 3 -45.41 35.56 84.26
C ALA A 3 -46.58 35.76 83.26
N THR A 4 -46.28 36.01 81.98
CA THR A 4 -46.22 35.03 80.86
C THR A 4 -47.58 34.46 80.47
N GLU A 5 -47.97 34.64 79.21
CA GLU A 5 -48.55 33.60 78.33
C GLU A 5 -48.78 34.20 76.93
N THR A 6 -47.89 33.89 75.98
CA THR A 6 -48.17 33.05 74.78
C THR A 6 -49.20 33.70 73.85
N ASP A 7 -48.80 34.37 72.78
CA ASP A 7 -48.32 33.72 71.54
C ASP A 7 -49.17 32.50 71.18
N PHE A 8 -50.38 32.71 70.64
CA PHE A 8 -51.05 31.74 69.76
C PHE A 8 -52.36 32.32 69.19
N ASP A 9 -52.31 33.19 68.18
CA ASP A 9 -53.41 33.26 67.19
C ASP A 9 -52.97 34.06 65.96
N LEU A 10 -51.94 33.57 65.26
CA LEU A 10 -51.94 33.70 63.80
C LEU A 10 -53.03 32.77 63.26
N ARG A 11 -54.30 33.13 63.46
CA ARG A 11 -55.35 32.69 62.54
C ARG A 11 -55.05 33.36 61.21
N GLN A 12 -54.17 32.74 60.43
CA GLN A 12 -54.07 33.05 59.01
C GLN A 12 -55.51 32.98 58.48
N SER A 13 -56.00 34.10 57.95
CA SER A 13 -57.29 34.13 57.25
C SER A 13 -57.31 32.94 56.28
N PRO A 14 -58.43 32.22 56.11
CA PRO A 14 -58.52 31.14 55.14
C PRO A 14 -57.92 31.56 53.78
N GLN A 15 -58.17 32.81 53.38
CA GLN A 15 -57.61 33.43 52.18
C GLN A 15 -56.07 33.47 52.14
N SER A 16 -55.41 33.72 53.27
CA SER A 16 -53.96 33.70 53.41
C SER A 16 -53.41 32.28 53.24
N ILE A 17 -54.04 31.27 53.85
CA ILE A 17 -53.62 29.87 53.73
C ILE A 17 -53.78 29.39 52.28
N TYR A 18 -54.89 29.73 51.62
CA TYR A 18 -55.09 29.46 50.20
C TYR A 18 -54.03 30.15 49.32
N SER A 19 -53.68 31.41 49.62
CA SER A 19 -52.65 32.14 48.87
C SER A 19 -51.27 31.50 49.01
N VAL A 20 -50.90 31.05 50.21
CA VAL A 20 -49.61 30.38 50.46
C VAL A 20 -49.55 29.01 49.76
N GLY A 21 -50.65 28.25 49.77
CA GLY A 21 -50.74 26.97 49.04
C GLY A 21 -50.58 27.15 47.53
N LEU A 22 -51.27 28.16 46.95
CA LEU A 22 -51.15 28.49 45.53
C LEU A 22 -49.73 28.92 45.14
N LEU A 23 -49.07 29.74 45.97
CA LEU A 23 -47.68 30.16 45.72
C LEU A 23 -46.70 28.98 45.76
N SER A 24 -46.90 28.04 46.69
CA SER A 24 -46.11 26.81 46.75
C SER A 24 -46.34 25.91 45.53
N ASP A 25 -47.59 25.80 45.06
CA ASP A 25 -47.92 25.02 43.86
C ASP A 25 -47.32 25.67 42.61
N ILE A 26 -47.36 26.99 42.49
CA ILE A 26 -46.70 27.75 41.42
C ILE A 26 -45.19 27.51 41.44
N SER A 27 -44.53 27.65 42.60
CA SER A 27 -43.07 27.43 42.72
C SER A 27 -42.67 26.01 42.31
N ARG A 28 -43.48 25.01 42.69
CA ARG A 28 -43.28 23.60 42.29
C ARG A 28 -43.44 23.42 40.78
N LEU A 29 -44.42 24.11 40.17
CA LEU A 29 -44.63 24.07 38.73
C LEU A 29 -43.50 24.76 37.96
N GLU A 30 -43.03 25.91 38.42
CA GLU A 30 -41.89 26.64 37.83
C GLU A 30 -40.62 25.78 37.82
N THR A 31 -40.29 25.16 38.95
CA THR A 31 -39.16 24.23 39.05
C THR A 31 -39.31 23.04 38.07
N LYS A 32 -40.54 22.54 37.91
CA LYS A 32 -40.82 21.46 36.96
C LYS A 32 -40.66 21.90 35.52
N VAL A 33 -41.08 23.11 35.17
CA VAL A 33 -40.93 23.71 33.84
C VAL A 33 -39.45 23.89 33.52
N GLU A 34 -38.67 24.50 34.40
CA GLU A 34 -37.23 24.71 34.20
C GLU A 34 -36.49 23.37 33.99
N ARG A 35 -36.82 22.35 34.78
CA ARG A 35 -36.27 21.00 34.60
C ARG A 35 -36.67 20.39 33.25
N LEU A 36 -37.92 20.56 32.82
CA LEU A 36 -38.37 20.05 31.53
C LEU A 36 -37.69 20.77 30.36
N GLU A 37 -37.52 22.08 30.43
CA GLU A 37 -36.79 22.88 29.45
C GLU A 37 -35.33 22.42 29.32
N SER A 38 -34.65 22.18 30.46
CA SER A 38 -33.30 21.63 30.46
C SER A 38 -33.23 20.26 29.79
N VAL A 39 -34.21 19.38 30.05
CA VAL A 39 -34.29 18.05 29.40
C VAL A 39 -34.52 18.18 27.90
N VAL A 40 -35.39 19.08 27.45
CA VAL A 40 -35.63 19.34 26.02
C VAL A 40 -34.34 19.80 25.35
N GLN A 41 -33.65 20.79 25.92
CA GLN A 41 -32.38 21.27 25.38
C GLN A 41 -31.31 20.17 25.33
N ALA A 42 -31.25 19.30 26.34
CA ALA A 42 -30.33 18.16 26.33
C ALA A 42 -30.67 17.16 25.21
N LYS A 43 -31.96 16.88 25.00
CA LYS A 43 -32.44 16.00 23.93
C LYS A 43 -32.22 16.59 22.54
N ASP A 44 -32.39 17.89 22.36
CA ASP A 44 -32.10 18.56 21.09
C ASP A 44 -30.61 18.45 20.71
N ARG A 45 -29.71 18.58 21.70
CA ARG A 45 -28.26 18.38 21.48
C ARG A 45 -27.93 16.92 21.16
N GLU A 46 -28.58 15.97 21.82
CA GLU A 46 -28.43 14.54 21.56
C GLU A 46 -28.88 14.19 20.13
N ILE A 47 -30.05 14.68 19.71
CA ILE A 47 -30.56 14.52 18.34
C ILE A 47 -29.57 15.09 17.33
N ALA A 48 -29.09 16.33 17.53
CA ALA A 48 -28.12 16.95 16.62
C ALA A 48 -26.83 16.12 16.50
N THR A 49 -26.36 15.53 17.60
CA THR A 49 -25.19 14.67 17.61
C THR A 49 -25.45 13.37 16.84
N ILE A 50 -26.58 12.70 17.11
CA ILE A 50 -26.98 11.46 16.42
C ILE A 50 -27.14 11.70 14.91
N THR A 51 -27.81 12.79 14.51
CA THR A 51 -27.98 13.11 13.08
C THR A 51 -26.63 13.34 12.38
N ARG A 52 -25.68 14.00 13.06
CA ARG A 52 -24.34 14.23 12.50
C ARG A 52 -23.55 12.92 12.39
N THR A 53 -23.61 12.04 13.38
CA THR A 53 -22.91 10.75 13.33
C THR A 53 -23.54 9.82 12.28
N GLU A 54 -24.86 9.80 12.16
CA GLU A 54 -25.57 9.06 11.11
C GLU A 54 -25.17 9.54 9.72
N ALA A 55 -25.15 10.86 9.48
CA ALA A 55 -24.74 11.42 8.20
C ALA A 55 -23.29 11.05 7.85
N LYS A 56 -22.37 11.09 8.83
CA LYS A 56 -20.98 10.66 8.66
C LYS A 56 -20.88 9.17 8.30
N SER A 57 -21.57 8.30 9.03
CA SER A 57 -21.61 6.86 8.76
C SER A 57 -22.20 6.55 7.38
N LYS A 58 -23.28 7.23 6.99
CA LYS A 58 -23.89 7.09 5.66
C LYS A 58 -22.94 7.48 4.53
N ALA A 59 -22.19 8.56 4.70
CA ALA A 59 -21.16 8.96 3.74
C ALA A 59 -20.02 7.93 3.65
N ALA A 60 -19.58 7.37 4.78
CA ALA A 60 -18.57 6.32 4.82
C ALA A 60 -19.03 5.05 4.10
N PHE A 61 -20.26 4.59 4.35
CA PHE A 61 -20.83 3.43 3.65
C PHE A 61 -20.96 3.69 2.15
N LYS A 62 -21.37 4.88 1.74
CA LYS A 62 -21.43 5.24 0.32
C LYS A 62 -20.04 5.17 -0.34
N ALA A 63 -19.02 5.74 0.29
CA ALA A 63 -17.65 5.65 -0.21
C ALA A 63 -17.16 4.20 -0.32
N GLN A 64 -17.53 3.34 0.64
CA GLN A 64 -17.19 1.92 0.60
C GLN A 64 -17.92 1.17 -0.54
N ILE A 65 -19.19 1.47 -0.78
CA ILE A 65 -19.95 0.92 -1.91
C ILE A 65 -19.31 1.33 -3.24
N ASP A 66 -18.97 2.60 -3.39
CA ASP A 66 -18.34 3.13 -4.62
C ASP A 66 -16.97 2.45 -4.88
N LYS A 67 -16.18 2.24 -3.81
CA LYS A 67 -14.91 1.51 -3.90
C LYS A 67 -15.10 0.06 -4.34
N LEU A 68 -16.06 -0.66 -3.75
CA LEU A 68 -16.36 -2.05 -4.13
C LEU A 68 -16.84 -2.15 -5.59
N GLN A 69 -17.61 -1.16 -6.05
CA GLN A 69 -18.07 -1.09 -7.44
C GLN A 69 -16.89 -0.86 -8.40
N GLN A 70 -15.94 0.02 -8.05
CA GLN A 70 -14.72 0.23 -8.82
C GLN A 70 -13.86 -1.05 -8.90
N GLU A 71 -13.65 -1.74 -7.77
CA GLU A 71 -12.88 -2.99 -7.72
C GLU A 71 -13.54 -4.09 -8.56
N LYS A 72 -14.87 -4.20 -8.52
CA LYS A 72 -15.63 -5.13 -9.36
C LYS A 72 -15.43 -4.82 -10.86
N ASP A 73 -15.51 -3.56 -11.25
CA ASP A 73 -15.37 -3.16 -12.66
C ASP A 73 -13.93 -3.38 -13.16
N GLU A 74 -12.93 -3.17 -12.31
CA GLU A 74 -11.52 -3.47 -12.61
C GLU A 74 -11.27 -4.97 -12.76
N PHE A 75 -11.83 -5.78 -11.86
CA PHE A 75 -11.77 -7.23 -11.97
C PHE A 75 -12.41 -7.72 -13.28
N GLN A 76 -13.57 -7.17 -13.65
CA GLN A 76 -14.23 -7.51 -14.90
C GLN A 76 -13.38 -7.14 -16.13
N ARG A 77 -12.75 -5.95 -16.14
CA ARG A 77 -11.80 -5.56 -17.20
C ARG A 77 -10.62 -6.54 -17.29
N MET A 78 -10.07 -6.96 -16.15
CA MET A 78 -8.96 -7.90 -16.10
C MET A 78 -9.35 -9.28 -16.64
N VAL A 79 -10.53 -9.79 -16.28
CA VAL A 79 -11.05 -11.08 -16.78
C VAL A 79 -11.20 -11.05 -18.30
N ILE A 80 -11.78 -9.98 -18.85
CA ILE A 80 -11.93 -9.82 -20.31
C ILE A 80 -10.55 -9.75 -20.98
N GLY A 81 -9.61 -8.96 -20.43
CA GLY A 81 -8.25 -8.88 -20.94
C GLY A 81 -7.52 -10.23 -20.92
N ASN A 82 -7.68 -11.00 -19.84
CA ASN A 82 -7.10 -12.34 -19.72
C ASN A 82 -7.69 -13.31 -20.75
N GLN A 83 -9.01 -13.29 -20.96
CA GLN A 83 -9.70 -14.09 -21.97
C GLN A 83 -9.16 -13.78 -23.39
N GLN A 84 -8.92 -12.50 -23.68
CA GLN A 84 -8.36 -12.05 -24.96
C GLN A 84 -6.92 -12.56 -25.15
N VAL A 85 -6.06 -12.41 -24.14
CA VAL A 85 -4.67 -12.90 -24.17
C VAL A 85 -4.66 -14.42 -24.36
N ARG A 86 -5.51 -15.17 -23.65
CA ARG A 86 -5.61 -16.62 -23.80
C ARG A 86 -6.00 -17.03 -25.22
N THR A 87 -6.98 -16.33 -25.81
CA THR A 87 -7.38 -16.54 -27.20
C THR A 87 -6.20 -16.28 -28.15
N GLN A 88 -5.48 -15.17 -27.98
CA GLN A 88 -4.30 -14.83 -28.79
C GLN A 88 -3.20 -15.89 -28.68
N GLN A 89 -2.88 -16.35 -27.47
CA GLN A 89 -1.90 -17.41 -27.23
C GLN A 89 -2.30 -18.73 -27.92
N ILE A 90 -3.59 -19.10 -27.90
CA ILE A 90 -4.09 -20.27 -28.62
C ILE A 90 -3.86 -20.14 -30.12
N HIS A 91 -4.12 -18.95 -30.69
CA HIS A 91 -3.88 -18.71 -32.13
C HIS A 91 -2.39 -18.78 -32.48
N GLU A 92 -1.51 -18.21 -31.67
CA GLU A 92 -0.07 -18.30 -31.86
C GLU A 92 0.45 -19.73 -31.75
N MET A 93 -0.02 -20.50 -30.76
CA MET A 93 0.32 -21.91 -30.61
C MET A 93 -0.10 -22.73 -31.82
N LYS A 94 -1.33 -22.55 -32.32
CA LYS A 94 -1.81 -23.21 -33.55
C LYS A 94 -0.99 -22.82 -34.78
N LYS A 95 -0.51 -21.57 -34.86
CA LYS A 95 0.38 -21.14 -35.95
C LYS A 95 1.73 -21.86 -35.89
N LYS A 96 2.36 -21.90 -34.71
CA LYS A 96 3.63 -22.62 -34.49
C LYS A 96 3.49 -24.12 -34.75
N GLU A 97 2.39 -24.72 -34.33
CA GLU A 97 2.10 -26.14 -34.59
C GLU A 97 2.02 -26.43 -36.09
N LYS A 98 1.36 -25.57 -36.88
CA LYS A 98 1.33 -25.70 -38.34
C LYS A 98 2.73 -25.55 -38.97
N GLU A 99 3.54 -24.63 -38.48
CA GLU A 99 4.92 -24.45 -38.94
C GLU A 99 5.81 -25.66 -38.58
N TYR A 100 5.62 -26.22 -37.39
CA TYR A 100 6.29 -27.44 -36.95
C TYR A 100 5.93 -28.63 -37.85
N ILE A 101 4.64 -28.82 -38.15
CA ILE A 101 4.20 -29.88 -39.07
C ILE A 101 4.85 -29.71 -40.46
N LYS A 102 4.86 -28.50 -41.02
CA LYS A 102 5.52 -28.22 -42.31
C LYS A 102 7.02 -28.49 -42.27
N LEU A 103 7.69 -28.18 -41.16
CA LEU A 103 9.12 -28.44 -41.01
C LEU A 103 9.40 -29.93 -40.88
N GLN A 104 8.56 -30.66 -40.13
CA GLN A 104 8.61 -32.11 -40.01
C GLN A 104 8.41 -32.79 -41.37
N GLU A 105 7.46 -32.32 -42.18
CA GLU A 105 7.23 -32.80 -43.55
C GLU A 105 8.46 -32.57 -44.44
N ARG A 106 9.07 -31.37 -44.40
CA ARG A 106 10.31 -31.07 -45.14
C ARG A 106 11.47 -31.95 -44.71
N LEU A 107 11.65 -32.19 -43.41
CA LEU A 107 12.69 -33.08 -42.92
C LEU A 107 12.50 -34.50 -43.45
N ASN A 108 11.26 -35.01 -43.41
CA ASN A 108 10.94 -36.33 -43.96
C ASN A 108 11.22 -36.39 -45.47
N GLN A 109 10.87 -35.34 -46.22
CA GLN A 109 11.19 -35.23 -47.64
C GLN A 109 12.70 -35.35 -47.90
N VAL A 110 13.52 -34.56 -47.19
CA VAL A 110 14.99 -34.60 -47.31
C VAL A 110 15.55 -35.97 -46.93
N LEU A 111 15.02 -36.62 -45.89
CA LEU A 111 15.44 -37.97 -45.51
C LEU A 111 15.10 -39.01 -46.59
N MET A 112 13.95 -38.88 -47.24
CA MET A 112 13.54 -39.76 -48.34
C MET A 112 14.39 -39.55 -49.59
N GLU A 113 14.69 -38.30 -49.94
CA GLU A 113 15.61 -37.94 -51.02
C GLU A 113 17.00 -38.50 -50.77
N LYS A 114 17.56 -38.33 -49.56
CA LYS A 114 18.86 -38.90 -49.17
C LYS A 114 18.89 -40.43 -49.29
N LYS A 115 17.80 -41.13 -48.93
CA LYS A 115 17.69 -42.58 -49.12
C LYS A 115 17.64 -42.97 -50.60
N LYS A 116 16.99 -42.17 -51.44
CA LYS A 116 16.91 -42.39 -52.90
C LYS A 116 18.27 -42.15 -53.55
N GLU A 117 18.99 -41.10 -53.18
CA GLU A 117 20.34 -40.78 -53.65
C GLU A 117 21.31 -41.94 -53.37
N SER A 118 21.24 -42.51 -52.15
CA SER A 118 22.05 -43.67 -51.76
C SER A 118 21.78 -44.92 -52.62
N ARG A 119 20.51 -45.20 -52.92
CA ARG A 119 20.15 -46.31 -53.83
C ARG A 119 20.62 -46.05 -55.26
N SER A 120 20.48 -44.82 -55.75
CA SER A 120 20.94 -44.44 -57.09
C SER A 120 22.46 -44.54 -57.20
N GLY A 121 23.22 -44.09 -56.20
CA GLY A 121 24.67 -44.26 -56.15
C GLY A 121 25.09 -45.73 -56.14
N MET A 122 24.34 -46.59 -55.45
CA MET A 122 24.59 -48.04 -55.44
C MET A 122 24.26 -48.70 -56.79
N GLU A 123 23.21 -48.25 -57.48
CA GLU A 123 22.87 -48.69 -58.84
C GLU A 123 23.94 -48.28 -59.86
N ILE A 124 24.43 -47.04 -59.78
CA ILE A 124 25.56 -46.56 -60.58
C ILE A 124 26.82 -47.40 -60.31
N MET A 125 27.12 -47.69 -59.05
CA MET A 125 28.27 -48.53 -58.68
C MET A 125 28.15 -49.95 -59.23
N ASN A 126 26.95 -50.55 -59.17
CA ASN A 126 26.67 -51.87 -59.72
C ASN A 126 26.78 -51.91 -61.25
N LEU A 127 26.34 -50.86 -61.96
CA LEU A 127 26.49 -50.73 -63.42
C LEU A 127 27.98 -50.56 -63.80
N LEU A 128 28.73 -49.73 -63.07
CA LEU A 128 30.17 -49.55 -63.27
C LEU A 128 30.99 -50.82 -63.02
N GLN A 129 30.54 -51.72 -62.14
CA GLN A 129 31.22 -53.00 -61.88
C GLN A 129 30.93 -54.06 -62.95
N LYS A 130 29.83 -53.93 -63.70
CA LYS A 130 29.42 -54.91 -64.73
C LYS A 130 29.94 -54.57 -66.13
N GLU A 131 30.41 -53.35 -66.36
CA GLU A 131 30.84 -52.91 -67.70
C GLU A 131 32.36 -52.84 -67.80
N GLY A 132 32.92 -53.80 -68.53
CA GLY A 132 34.34 -53.84 -68.86
C GLY A 132 34.73 -52.64 -69.72
N ARG A 133 35.70 -51.88 -69.22
CA ARG A 133 36.62 -50.98 -69.95
C ARG A 133 35.96 -49.95 -70.86
N GLN A 134 35.93 -48.70 -70.41
CA GLN A 134 36.50 -47.50 -71.06
C GLN A 134 36.20 -46.30 -70.15
N ARG A 135 37.22 -45.73 -69.50
CA ARG A 135 37.09 -44.50 -68.72
C ARG A 135 37.18 -43.31 -69.67
N GLY A 136 36.06 -42.64 -69.91
CA GLY A 136 36.06 -41.27 -70.43
C GLY A 136 36.61 -40.31 -69.37
N THR A 137 37.61 -39.51 -69.72
CA THR A 137 38.19 -38.49 -68.84
C THR A 137 37.23 -37.29 -68.74
N TRP A 138 36.31 -37.32 -67.78
CA TRP A 138 35.45 -36.18 -67.48
C TRP A 138 36.20 -35.16 -66.62
N ASN A 139 36.69 -34.09 -67.24
CA ASN A 139 37.38 -33.00 -66.56
C ASN A 139 36.36 -32.01 -65.96
N GLY A 140 35.78 -32.35 -64.79
CA GLY A 140 34.88 -31.47 -64.02
C GLY A 140 35.58 -30.57 -62.99
N LYS A 141 36.91 -30.67 -62.85
CA LYS A 141 37.67 -30.04 -61.74
C LYS A 141 37.64 -28.51 -61.71
N LYS A 142 37.37 -27.81 -62.81
CA LYS A 142 37.45 -26.34 -62.85
C LYS A 142 36.18 -25.67 -62.28
N THR A 143 35.00 -26.17 -62.60
CA THR A 143 33.73 -25.56 -62.18
C THR A 143 33.45 -25.75 -60.69
N ASP A 144 33.80 -26.91 -60.13
CA ASP A 144 33.62 -27.18 -58.70
C ASP A 144 34.59 -26.33 -57.86
N ASN A 145 35.83 -26.17 -58.33
CA ASN A 145 36.82 -25.32 -57.67
C ASN A 145 36.36 -23.86 -57.61
N ASP A 146 35.83 -23.32 -58.71
CA ASP A 146 35.27 -21.97 -58.75
C ASP A 146 34.03 -21.82 -57.85
N PHE A 147 33.23 -22.87 -57.70
CA PHE A 147 32.06 -22.86 -56.82
C PHE A 147 32.45 -22.87 -55.34
N TYR A 148 33.38 -23.73 -54.94
CA TYR A 148 33.93 -23.72 -53.57
C TYR A 148 34.60 -22.39 -53.26
N LYS A 149 35.34 -21.83 -54.22
CA LYS A 149 35.97 -20.51 -54.07
C LYS A 149 34.94 -19.41 -53.84
N LYS A 150 33.86 -19.34 -54.63
CA LYS A 150 32.78 -18.35 -54.43
C LYS A 150 32.10 -18.47 -53.06
N ILE A 151 31.92 -19.69 -52.57
CA ILE A 151 31.36 -19.90 -51.22
C ILE A 151 32.33 -19.36 -50.18
N VAL A 152 33.62 -19.71 -50.25
CA VAL A 152 34.65 -19.23 -49.33
C VAL A 152 34.75 -17.70 -49.36
N ASP A 153 34.84 -17.09 -50.55
CA ASP A 153 34.90 -15.64 -50.72
C ASP A 153 33.68 -14.95 -50.09
N ALA A 154 32.47 -15.50 -50.27
CA ALA A 154 31.25 -14.94 -49.67
C ALA A 154 31.25 -15.03 -48.13
N TYR A 155 31.78 -16.12 -47.55
CA TYR A 155 31.95 -16.24 -46.10
C TYR A 155 33.05 -15.32 -45.57
N GLU A 156 34.15 -15.15 -46.31
CA GLU A 156 35.23 -14.23 -45.94
C GLU A 156 34.74 -12.77 -45.92
N VAL A 157 34.00 -12.34 -46.95
CA VAL A 157 33.39 -11.00 -46.98
C VAL A 157 32.45 -10.80 -45.80
N LYS A 158 31.55 -11.75 -45.55
CA LYS A 158 30.62 -11.65 -44.42
C LYS A 158 31.34 -11.63 -43.07
N ASN A 159 32.45 -12.36 -42.95
CA ASN A 159 33.26 -12.37 -41.74
C ASN A 159 34.00 -11.02 -41.56
N GLN A 160 34.50 -10.42 -42.64
CA GLN A 160 35.09 -9.08 -42.60
C GLN A 160 34.05 -8.01 -42.22
N GLU A 161 32.85 -8.07 -42.78
CA GLU A 161 31.74 -7.18 -42.43
C GLU A 161 31.39 -7.30 -40.93
N LEU A 162 31.21 -8.53 -40.43
CA LEU A 162 30.96 -8.78 -39.01
C LEU A 162 32.08 -8.26 -38.11
N MET A 163 33.34 -8.45 -38.52
CA MET A 163 34.49 -7.94 -37.76
C MET A 163 34.53 -6.41 -37.76
N SER A 164 34.19 -5.76 -38.88
CA SER A 164 34.11 -4.30 -38.98
C SER A 164 32.98 -3.73 -38.12
N GLU A 165 31.77 -4.32 -38.19
CA GLU A 165 30.63 -3.90 -37.36
C GLU A 165 30.93 -4.12 -35.88
N ASN A 166 31.59 -5.22 -35.51
CA ASN A 166 32.00 -5.47 -34.14
C ASN A 166 33.02 -4.44 -33.65
N ALA A 167 33.96 -4.01 -34.50
CA ALA A 167 34.92 -2.96 -34.20
C ALA A 167 34.22 -1.60 -34.02
N ASP A 168 33.25 -1.29 -34.88
CA ASP A 168 32.44 -0.07 -34.79
C ASP A 168 31.58 -0.06 -33.52
N LEU A 169 30.92 -1.18 -33.20
CA LEU A 169 30.15 -1.34 -31.97
C LEU A 169 31.02 -1.21 -30.71
N LYS A 170 32.23 -1.79 -30.70
CA LYS A 170 33.20 -1.60 -29.61
C LYS A 170 33.69 -0.17 -29.50
N THR A 171 33.78 0.54 -30.60
CA THR A 171 34.19 1.96 -30.62
C THR A 171 33.05 2.85 -30.10
N LEU A 172 31.82 2.60 -30.55
CA LEU A 172 30.62 3.27 -30.06
C LEU A 172 30.43 3.03 -28.55
N LEU A 173 30.57 1.79 -28.10
CA LEU A 173 30.46 1.45 -26.68
C LEU A 173 31.50 2.17 -25.84
N ARG A 174 32.76 2.23 -26.30
CA ARG A 174 33.81 3.00 -25.63
C ARG A 174 33.50 4.49 -25.61
N SER A 175 32.97 5.05 -26.71
CA SER A 175 32.52 6.45 -26.76
C SER A 175 31.44 6.71 -25.72
N MET A 176 30.39 5.88 -25.68
CA MET A 176 29.30 6.03 -24.71
C MET A 176 29.79 5.88 -23.26
N GLN A 177 30.73 4.97 -23.00
CA GLN A 177 31.35 4.83 -21.68
C GLN A 177 32.16 6.06 -21.27
N VAL A 178 32.85 6.71 -22.22
CA VAL A 178 33.55 7.99 -21.99
C VAL A 178 32.53 9.10 -21.73
N ASP A 179 31.49 9.23 -22.56
CA ASP A 179 30.42 10.23 -22.37
C ASP A 179 29.74 10.09 -21.01
N MET A 180 29.44 8.85 -20.58
CA MET A 180 28.87 8.56 -19.26
C MET A 180 29.85 8.89 -18.13
N ARG A 181 31.14 8.62 -18.31
CA ARG A 181 32.18 8.95 -17.34
C ARG A 181 32.34 10.46 -17.20
N ASP A 182 32.39 11.18 -18.32
CA ASP A 182 32.51 12.63 -18.36
C ASP A 182 31.28 13.30 -17.74
N PHE A 183 30.08 12.74 -17.99
CA PHE A 183 28.84 13.18 -17.34
C PHE A 183 28.88 12.99 -15.82
N LEU A 184 29.35 11.85 -15.33
CA LEU A 184 29.44 11.56 -13.89
C LEU A 184 30.56 12.32 -13.18
N ASN A 185 31.66 12.62 -13.88
CA ASN A 185 32.82 13.32 -13.34
C ASN A 185 32.75 14.84 -13.51
N ALA A 186 31.75 15.37 -14.23
CA ALA A 186 31.50 16.81 -14.29
C ALA A 186 31.04 17.32 -12.91
N PRO A 187 31.78 18.23 -12.25
CA PRO A 187 31.32 18.81 -10.99
C PRO A 187 30.15 19.75 -11.32
N ASN A 188 28.94 19.28 -11.02
CA ASN A 188 27.65 19.93 -11.28
C ASN A 188 27.33 20.21 -12.77
N GLY A 189 27.00 19.14 -13.51
CA GLY A 189 25.84 19.10 -14.42
C GLY A 189 25.65 20.22 -15.48
N LEU A 190 26.71 20.80 -16.04
CA LEU A 190 26.60 21.71 -17.20
C LEU A 190 27.58 21.31 -18.31
N PRO A 191 27.14 21.17 -19.58
CA PRO A 191 28.01 20.75 -20.67
C PRO A 191 28.99 21.88 -21.00
N LYS A 192 30.29 21.68 -20.74
CA LYS A 192 31.33 22.62 -21.19
C LYS A 192 31.61 22.39 -22.68
N GLN A 193 31.40 23.46 -23.45
CA GLN A 193 31.92 23.64 -24.82
C GLN A 193 33.44 23.37 -24.87
N PRO A 194 33.99 23.01 -26.03
CA PRO A 194 35.38 22.59 -26.14
C PRO A 194 36.27 23.83 -26.05
N LEU A 195 37.07 23.91 -24.98
CA LEU A 195 38.26 24.74 -24.97
C LEU A 195 39.47 23.82 -24.96
N THR A 196 40.21 23.93 -26.06
CA THR A 196 41.59 23.51 -26.23
C THR A 196 42.41 23.86 -25.00
N ILE A 197 43.17 22.89 -24.46
CA ILE A 197 44.54 23.08 -23.95
C ILE A 197 45.09 21.69 -23.61
N ASN A 198 46.23 21.39 -24.23
CA ASN A 198 47.15 20.32 -23.88
C ASN A 198 47.50 20.39 -22.38
N GLU A 199 47.39 19.28 -21.66
CA GLU A 199 48.53 18.84 -20.85
C GLU A 199 48.47 17.33 -20.57
N ARG A 200 49.61 16.72 -20.84
CA ARG A 200 49.93 15.31 -20.75
C ARG A 200 50.41 15.04 -19.33
N VAL A 201 49.65 14.29 -18.53
CA VAL A 201 50.19 13.63 -17.34
C VAL A 201 49.59 12.24 -17.24
N GLU A 202 50.44 11.27 -17.55
CA GLU A 202 50.31 9.88 -17.12
C GLU A 202 50.16 9.83 -15.59
N SER A 203 49.14 9.14 -15.11
CA SER A 203 49.23 8.50 -13.80
C SER A 203 48.51 7.16 -13.87
N GLU A 204 49.32 6.11 -14.01
CA GLU A 204 48.98 4.77 -13.57
C GLU A 204 48.57 4.79 -12.08
N GLY A 205 47.80 3.78 -11.67
CA GLY A 205 47.75 3.35 -10.27
C GLY A 205 46.49 3.72 -9.48
N ALA A 206 45.34 3.16 -9.87
CA ALA A 206 44.29 2.84 -8.90
C ALA A 206 43.60 1.54 -9.31
N GLN A 207 44.21 0.41 -8.93
CA GLN A 207 43.54 -0.88 -8.89
C GLN A 207 42.31 -0.78 -7.98
N SER A 208 41.13 -0.82 -8.57
CA SER A 208 39.89 -1.08 -7.85
C SER A 208 39.84 -2.57 -7.46
N PRO A 209 39.36 -2.94 -6.25
CA PRO A 209 39.56 -4.27 -5.66
C PRO A 209 38.75 -5.42 -6.30
N PHE A 210 38.11 -5.20 -7.45
CA PHE A 210 37.37 -6.23 -8.18
C PHE A 210 38.07 -6.56 -9.48
N GLY A 211 39.29 -7.08 -9.33
CA GLY A 211 40.01 -7.74 -10.41
C GLY A 211 39.31 -9.05 -10.82
N GLY A 212 39.17 -9.24 -12.13
CA GLY A 212 39.14 -10.56 -12.74
C GLY A 212 37.86 -11.37 -12.54
N ARG A 213 36.77 -11.00 -13.20
CA ARG A 213 35.77 -11.99 -13.64
C ARG A 213 35.45 -11.79 -15.11
N THR A 214 36.44 -12.16 -15.90
CA THR A 214 36.38 -12.35 -17.35
C THR A 214 35.52 -13.56 -17.76
N ASP A 215 34.91 -14.34 -16.85
CA ASP A 215 34.26 -15.60 -17.28
C ASP A 215 33.03 -16.02 -16.46
N VAL A 216 32.11 -15.09 -16.18
CA VAL A 216 30.78 -15.46 -15.62
C VAL A 216 29.64 -15.21 -16.61
N PHE A 217 29.96 -14.66 -17.78
CA PHE A 217 28.95 -14.19 -18.74
C PHE A 217 28.99 -14.87 -20.09
N ASP A 218 29.77 -15.94 -20.25
CA ASP A 218 29.73 -16.79 -21.45
C ASP A 218 28.64 -17.87 -21.32
N LEU A 219 27.38 -17.41 -21.24
CA LEU A 219 26.20 -18.26 -21.44
C LEU A 219 25.52 -17.83 -22.75
N PRO A 220 24.96 -18.77 -23.57
CA PRO A 220 24.53 -18.48 -24.95
C PRO A 220 23.31 -17.55 -25.10
N PHE A 221 22.88 -16.89 -24.02
CA PHE A 221 21.64 -16.13 -23.97
C PHE A 221 21.83 -14.83 -23.17
N HIS A 222 22.64 -13.91 -23.72
CA HIS A 222 22.74 -12.52 -23.21
C HIS A 222 21.35 -11.91 -22.94
N MET A 223 20.38 -12.15 -23.83
CA MET A 223 19.00 -11.67 -23.66
C MET A 223 18.25 -12.31 -22.48
N ALA A 224 18.53 -13.56 -22.11
CA ALA A 224 17.91 -14.19 -20.95
C ALA A 224 18.49 -13.63 -19.65
N ARG A 225 19.79 -13.34 -19.65
CA ARG A 225 20.48 -12.66 -18.55
C ARG A 225 19.93 -11.26 -18.33
N ASP A 226 19.84 -10.44 -19.39
CA ASP A 226 19.36 -9.05 -19.27
C ASP A 226 17.91 -9.00 -18.76
N LYS A 227 17.05 -9.90 -19.23
CA LYS A 227 15.67 -10.03 -18.73
C LYS A 227 15.59 -10.46 -17.26
N ILE A 228 16.47 -11.37 -16.83
CA ILE A 228 16.54 -11.79 -15.42
C ILE A 228 17.05 -10.64 -14.56
N GLU A 229 18.06 -9.91 -15.03
CA GLU A 229 18.64 -8.76 -14.34
C GLU A 229 17.62 -7.61 -14.21
N GLU A 230 16.90 -7.28 -15.29
CA GLU A 230 15.83 -6.28 -15.29
C GLU A 230 14.67 -6.71 -14.36
N SER A 231 14.26 -7.98 -14.41
CA SER A 231 13.23 -8.52 -13.51
C SER A 231 13.64 -8.41 -12.04
N LEU A 232 14.90 -8.68 -11.71
CA LEU A 232 15.43 -8.52 -10.35
C LEU A 232 15.51 -7.05 -9.94
N ARG A 233 15.96 -6.15 -10.83
CA ARG A 233 15.99 -4.70 -10.57
C ARG A 233 14.59 -4.15 -10.30
N ASN A 234 13.60 -4.55 -11.11
CA ASN A 234 12.21 -4.14 -10.94
C ASN A 234 11.60 -4.69 -9.64
N LYS A 235 11.86 -5.96 -9.31
CA LYS A 235 11.43 -6.54 -8.02
C LYS A 235 12.09 -5.82 -6.84
N MET A 236 13.36 -5.49 -6.94
CA MET A 236 14.08 -4.76 -5.88
C MET A 236 13.54 -3.33 -5.71
N ALA A 237 13.27 -2.63 -6.81
CA ALA A 237 12.65 -1.30 -6.79
C ALA A 237 11.26 -1.34 -6.14
N SER A 238 10.44 -2.32 -6.51
CA SER A 238 9.10 -2.51 -5.95
C SER A 238 9.13 -2.89 -4.47
N ILE A 239 10.09 -3.73 -4.04
CA ILE A 239 10.32 -4.03 -2.62
C ILE A 239 10.73 -2.77 -1.85
N LYS A 240 11.64 -1.95 -2.42
CA LYS A 240 12.10 -0.71 -1.80
C LYS A 240 10.96 0.31 -1.64
N GLU A 241 10.11 0.43 -2.66
CA GLU A 241 8.91 1.27 -2.62
C GLU A 241 7.94 0.79 -1.53
N ARG A 242 7.65 -0.52 -1.48
CA ARG A 242 6.75 -1.09 -0.46
C ARG A 242 7.29 -0.94 0.96
N MET A 243 8.60 -1.07 1.15
CA MET A 243 9.23 -0.80 2.45
C MET A 243 9.11 0.67 2.85
N GLY A 244 9.28 1.60 1.90
CA GLY A 244 9.06 3.04 2.15
C GLY A 244 7.63 3.31 2.61
N GLN A 245 6.64 2.78 1.89
CA GLN A 245 5.22 2.92 2.25
C GLN A 245 4.88 2.34 3.63
N LEU A 246 5.45 1.19 3.98
CA LEU A 246 5.26 0.60 5.31
C LEU A 246 5.90 1.43 6.42
N GLN A 247 7.08 2.02 6.16
CA GLN A 247 7.76 2.88 7.12
C GLN A 247 7.00 4.19 7.32
N ASP A 248 6.44 4.77 6.26
CA ASP A 248 5.62 5.98 6.33
C ASP A 248 4.29 5.71 7.04
N ALA A 249 3.61 4.60 6.72
CA ALA A 249 2.40 4.19 7.42
C ALA A 249 2.64 3.90 8.91
N GLN A 250 3.80 3.34 9.27
CA GLN A 250 4.19 3.12 10.66
C GLN A 250 4.42 4.45 11.39
N LYS A 251 5.10 5.42 10.77
CA LYS A 251 5.29 6.76 11.34
C LYS A 251 3.96 7.50 11.49
N GLU A 252 3.09 7.44 10.49
CA GLU A 252 1.75 8.04 10.58
C GLU A 252 0.93 7.40 11.72
N SER A 253 0.99 6.08 11.86
CA SER A 253 0.34 5.37 12.99
C SER A 253 0.92 5.79 14.34
N GLU A 254 2.24 5.94 14.46
CA GLU A 254 2.92 6.34 15.68
C GLU A 254 2.52 7.77 16.10
N VAL A 255 2.49 8.71 15.14
CA VAL A 255 2.02 10.09 15.37
C VAL A 255 0.54 10.12 15.78
N THR A 256 -0.31 9.29 15.18
CA THR A 256 -1.72 9.21 15.60
C THR A 256 -1.88 8.62 17.00
N SER A 257 -1.06 7.65 17.39
CA SER A 257 -1.06 7.06 18.73
C SER A 257 -0.64 8.09 19.78
N GLU A 258 0.47 8.81 19.54
CA GLU A 258 0.93 9.89 20.42
C GLU A 258 -0.13 10.99 20.57
N ALA A 259 -0.81 11.36 19.49
CA ALA A 259 -1.89 12.34 19.53
C ALA A 259 -3.07 11.85 20.41
N THR A 260 -3.47 10.58 20.30
CA THR A 260 -4.54 10.01 21.13
C THR A 260 -4.14 9.90 22.60
N GLU A 261 -2.88 9.56 22.89
CA GLU A 261 -2.36 9.50 24.26
C GLU A 261 -2.35 10.89 24.91
N ARG A 262 -1.92 11.90 24.16
CA ARG A 262 -1.93 13.30 24.60
C ARG A 262 -3.35 13.80 24.87
N GLU A 263 -4.32 13.38 24.07
CA GLU A 263 -5.74 13.72 24.27
C GLU A 263 -6.28 13.14 25.59
N LEU A 264 -6.03 11.85 25.85
CA LEU A 264 -6.41 11.20 27.11
C LEU A 264 -5.75 11.85 28.34
N GLU A 265 -4.49 12.25 28.22
CA GLU A 265 -3.77 12.93 29.29
C GLU A 265 -4.36 14.32 29.60
N LEU A 266 -4.76 15.06 28.56
CA LEU A 266 -5.46 16.34 28.71
C LEU A 266 -6.87 16.16 29.31
N GLU A 267 -7.59 15.09 28.96
CA GLU A 267 -8.87 14.77 29.59
C GLU A 267 -8.72 14.50 31.09
N ALA A 268 -7.68 13.74 31.48
CA ALA A 268 -7.38 13.48 32.89
C ALA A 268 -7.08 14.77 33.66
N GLN A 269 -6.26 15.67 33.09
CA GLN A 269 -5.97 16.99 33.69
C GLN A 269 -7.24 17.85 33.82
N LEU A 270 -8.15 17.79 32.85
CA LEU A 270 -9.43 18.50 32.92
C LEU A 270 -10.33 17.97 34.04
N VAL A 271 -10.36 16.66 34.25
CA VAL A 271 -11.10 16.02 35.35
C VAL A 271 -10.53 16.47 36.69
N GLU A 272 -9.20 16.48 36.84
CA GLU A 272 -8.53 16.97 38.05
C GLU A 272 -8.84 18.45 38.31
N ALA A 273 -8.71 19.30 37.29
CA ALA A 273 -9.03 20.73 37.40
C ALA A 273 -10.49 20.96 37.81
N ARG A 274 -11.44 20.17 37.26
CA ARG A 274 -12.86 20.23 37.67
C ARG A 274 -13.04 19.82 39.13
N SER A 275 -12.33 18.79 39.60
CA SER A 275 -12.38 18.37 41.00
C SER A 275 -11.87 19.47 41.94
N ILE A 276 -10.75 20.11 41.60
CA ILE A 276 -10.20 21.23 42.36
C ILE A 276 -11.20 22.40 42.41
N ILE A 277 -11.80 22.77 41.28
CA ILE A 277 -12.80 23.85 41.23
C ILE A 277 -14.02 23.49 42.09
N GLN A 278 -14.49 22.25 42.04
CA GLN A 278 -15.61 21.79 42.85
C GLN A 278 -15.28 21.84 44.35
N GLU A 279 -14.08 21.45 44.74
CA GLU A 279 -13.62 21.56 46.13
C GLU A 279 -13.54 23.02 46.58
N GLN A 280 -12.94 23.89 45.76
CA GLN A 280 -12.89 25.33 46.02
C GLN A 280 -14.29 25.93 46.17
N ALA A 281 -15.24 25.58 45.30
CA ALA A 281 -16.63 26.02 45.39
C ALA A 281 -17.32 25.52 46.67
N SER A 282 -17.02 24.28 47.10
CA SER A 282 -17.51 23.71 48.36
C SER A 282 -16.96 24.47 49.58
N ILE A 283 -15.66 24.77 49.59
CA ILE A 283 -15.01 25.57 50.63
C ILE A 283 -15.62 26.97 50.69
N MET A 284 -15.77 27.65 49.55
CA MET A 284 -16.41 28.97 49.46
C MET A 284 -17.85 28.95 49.99
N SER A 285 -18.63 27.94 49.63
CA SER A 285 -20.00 27.76 50.13
C SER A 285 -20.04 27.57 51.64
N LYS A 286 -19.10 26.80 52.21
CA LYS A 286 -18.97 26.64 53.68
C LYS A 286 -18.58 27.94 54.38
N HIS A 287 -17.75 28.78 53.77
CA HIS A 287 -17.38 30.07 54.35
C HIS A 287 -18.52 31.10 54.27
N LEU A 288 -19.27 31.13 53.17
CA LEU A 288 -20.49 31.95 53.04
C LEU A 288 -21.55 31.53 54.06
N ALA A 289 -21.82 30.23 54.20
CA ALA A 289 -22.76 29.70 55.19
C ALA A 289 -22.33 29.95 56.67
N LYS A 290 -21.02 30.12 56.92
CA LYS A 290 -20.49 30.53 58.23
C LYS A 290 -20.60 32.04 58.46
N SER A 291 -20.53 32.84 57.41
CA SER A 291 -20.70 34.30 57.47
C SER A 291 -22.17 34.73 57.61
N GLU A 292 -23.11 33.92 57.11
CA GLU A 292 -24.56 34.19 57.22
C GLU A 292 -25.22 33.65 58.49
N ARG A 293 -24.49 32.96 59.38
CA ARG A 293 -25.04 32.59 60.70
C ARG A 293 -24.98 33.80 61.65
N PRO A 294 -26.12 34.39 62.05
CA PRO A 294 -26.11 35.37 63.14
C PRO A 294 -25.69 34.65 64.42
N ARG A 295 -24.78 35.30 65.15
CA ARG A 295 -24.29 34.89 66.46
C ARG A 295 -25.46 34.86 67.45
N ASN A 296 -26.12 33.71 67.61
CA ASN A 296 -27.06 33.47 68.71
C ASN A 296 -26.58 32.32 69.59
N LEU A 297 -26.46 32.67 70.86
CA LEU A 297 -26.07 31.86 72.00
C LEU A 297 -27.13 30.79 72.29
N ASN A 298 -26.68 29.57 72.66
CA ASN A 298 -27.15 28.74 73.78
C ASN A 298 -27.18 27.23 73.48
N GLY A 299 -26.34 26.49 74.23
CA GLY A 299 -26.79 25.40 75.10
C GLY A 299 -27.10 24.01 74.51
N PRO A 300 -26.48 22.92 75.01
CA PRO A 300 -26.65 21.56 74.49
C PRO A 300 -27.76 20.79 75.24
N PHE A 301 -28.65 20.09 74.53
CA PHE A 301 -29.33 18.92 75.10
C PHE A 301 -29.63 17.86 74.04
N ASP A 302 -29.06 16.70 74.35
CA ASP A 302 -29.32 15.32 73.99
C ASP A 302 -30.79 14.96 73.65
N SER A 303 -30.99 14.12 72.62
CA SER A 303 -31.85 12.94 72.72
C SER A 303 -31.69 12.06 71.46
N GLY A 304 -31.22 10.83 71.68
CA GLY A 304 -30.99 9.85 70.64
C GLY A 304 -32.25 9.31 69.96
N ARG A 305 -32.02 8.67 68.81
CA ARG A 305 -32.71 7.45 68.39
C ARG A 305 -31.97 6.83 67.22
N GLU A 306 -31.37 5.68 67.48
CA GLU A 306 -31.01 4.68 66.49
C GLU A 306 -32.28 4.24 65.74
N SER A 307 -32.19 4.09 64.41
CA SER A 307 -32.92 3.02 63.73
C SER A 307 -32.23 2.66 62.42
N ILE A 308 -31.64 1.47 62.47
CA ILE A 308 -31.07 0.65 61.41
C ILE A 308 -32.16 0.35 60.37
N ILE A 309 -31.81 0.24 59.08
CA ILE A 309 -32.14 -0.88 58.16
C ILE A 309 -31.73 -0.55 56.71
N SER A 310 -30.72 -1.31 56.27
CA SER A 310 -30.51 -1.99 54.98
C SER A 310 -30.23 -1.24 53.67
N SER A 311 -29.04 -1.56 53.13
CA SER A 311 -28.68 -1.59 51.70
C SER A 311 -28.33 -3.06 51.33
N PRO A 312 -27.90 -3.37 50.08
CA PRO A 312 -28.72 -3.73 48.93
C PRO A 312 -28.50 -5.20 48.50
N THR A 313 -29.46 -5.80 47.78
CA THR A 313 -29.24 -7.08 47.10
C THR A 313 -28.95 -6.88 45.61
N GLU A 314 -27.75 -7.30 45.23
CA GLU A 314 -27.26 -7.51 43.87
C GLU A 314 -28.13 -8.52 43.09
N GLY A 315 -28.25 -8.31 41.78
CA GLY A 315 -28.85 -9.26 40.83
C GLY A 315 -28.04 -9.28 39.54
N VAL A 316 -27.12 -10.25 39.43
CA VAL A 316 -26.33 -10.56 38.24
C VAL A 316 -26.86 -11.84 37.58
N GLY A 317 -26.96 -11.83 36.25
CA GLY A 317 -27.08 -13.01 35.37
C GLY A 317 -28.53 -13.43 35.08
N ASN A 318 -28.95 -13.76 33.85
CA ASN A 318 -28.20 -14.52 32.86
C ASN A 318 -28.75 -14.33 31.44
N LYS A 319 -27.84 -14.53 30.48
CA LYS A 319 -28.04 -14.46 29.02
C LYS A 319 -28.91 -15.61 28.52
N GLN A 320 -29.74 -15.34 27.52
CA GLN A 320 -30.22 -16.38 26.60
C GLN A 320 -30.00 -15.91 25.15
N ALA A 321 -29.01 -16.55 24.53
CA ALA A 321 -28.84 -16.60 23.10
C ALA A 321 -29.72 -17.75 22.58
N GLN A 322 -30.51 -17.49 21.54
CA GLN A 322 -31.02 -18.56 20.70
C GLN A 322 -30.93 -18.15 19.23
N ARG A 323 -30.10 -18.94 18.53
CA ARG A 323 -30.03 -19.03 17.08
C ARG A 323 -31.35 -19.57 16.55
N LEU A 324 -31.85 -18.97 15.47
CA LEU A 324 -32.14 -19.60 14.18
C LEU A 324 -32.05 -18.52 13.10
#